data_AF-A0A7C9EPX7-F1
#
_entry.id   AF-A0A7C9EPX7-F1
#
_cell.length_a   1.000
_cell.length_b   1.000
_cell.length_c   1.000
_cell.angle_alpha   90.00
_cell.angle_beta   90.00
_cell.angle_gamma   90.00
#
_symmetry.space_group_name_H-M   'P 1'
#
loop_
_entity.id
_entity.type
_entity.pdbx_description
1 polymer ?
#
loop_
_entity_poly.entity_id
_entity_poly.type
_entity_poly.pdbx_seq_one_letter_code
_entity_poly.pdbx_strand_id
1 'polypeptide(L)'
;RMDPCPFVRLTVGNLALKVPVPAKPARTVIHPSSSPCFCKIKLKGFAPQTAVIPYIPPENNFPDAGQPQTLAATFHLSKEDIDRLPGKSIFAGKLFLKIHIFTGRTGATCGVNSGRILGKVCVPLDLKGTETRAVVFHNGWTAVGKDAKGSPASQFHVNVRAEPDPRFVFQFDGEPECSPQVFQIRGNIRQPVFTCNFSFRSTGDRHQRSRWVIFSLLFPF
;
A
#
# COMPACT_ATOMS: atom_id res chain seq x y z
N ARG A 1 26.74 -13.30 1.17
CA ARG A 1 26.24 -13.67 2.52
C ARG A 1 24.71 -13.69 2.50
N MET A 2 24.05 -14.60 3.23
CA MET A 2 22.58 -14.66 3.37
C MET A 2 22.23 -14.13 4.75
N ASP A 3 21.67 -12.93 4.81
CA ASP A 3 21.26 -12.32 6.07
C ASP A 3 19.73 -12.23 6.11
N PRO A 4 19.08 -12.68 7.20
CA PRO A 4 17.67 -12.41 7.41
C PRO A 4 17.51 -10.90 7.57
N CYS A 5 16.69 -10.30 6.72
CA CYS A 5 16.41 -8.88 6.79
C CYS A 5 14.96 -8.68 7.25
N PRO A 6 14.74 -8.04 8.42
CA PRO A 6 13.40 -7.72 8.86
C PRO A 6 12.84 -6.63 7.94
N PHE A 7 11.78 -6.97 7.20
CA PHE A 7 10.91 -5.99 6.57
C PHE A 7 9.57 -5.97 7.27
N VAL A 8 8.89 -4.85 7.13
CA VAL A 8 7.50 -4.70 7.55
C VAL A 8 6.66 -4.36 6.33
N ARG A 9 5.56 -5.09 6.15
CA ARG A 9 4.59 -4.81 5.11
C ARG A 9 3.43 -4.03 5.71
N LEU A 10 3.31 -2.76 5.33
CA LEU A 10 2.17 -1.92 5.64
C LEU A 10 1.14 -2.01 4.52
N THR A 11 -0.03 -2.55 4.82
CA THR A 11 -1.15 -2.69 3.88
C THR A 11 -2.27 -1.71 4.19
N VAL A 12 -2.93 -1.28 3.12
CA VAL A 12 -4.16 -0.49 3.16
C VAL A 12 -5.18 -1.26 2.33
N GLY A 13 -6.32 -1.58 2.92
CA GLY A 13 -7.33 -2.40 2.25
C GLY A 13 -8.73 -2.17 2.77
N ASN A 14 -9.67 -2.96 2.26
CA ASN A 14 -11.09 -2.93 2.63
C ASN A 14 -11.68 -1.52 2.55
N LEU A 15 -11.39 -0.83 1.44
CA LEU A 15 -11.89 0.51 1.21
C LEU A 15 -13.39 0.47 0.94
N ALA A 16 -14.15 1.40 1.50
CA ALA A 16 -15.53 1.62 1.11
C ALA A 16 -15.95 3.07 1.32
N LEU A 17 -16.92 3.54 0.55
CA LEU A 17 -17.50 4.87 0.72
C LEU A 17 -19.03 4.78 0.78
N LYS A 18 -19.60 5.37 1.83
CA LYS A 18 -21.02 5.69 1.96
C LYS A 18 -21.21 7.18 1.72
N VAL A 19 -21.98 7.52 0.70
CA VAL A 19 -22.33 8.91 0.34
C VAL A 19 -23.82 9.10 0.56
N PRO A 20 -24.27 10.23 1.14
CA PRO A 20 -25.69 10.47 1.37
C PRO A 20 -26.40 10.62 0.02
N VAL A 21 -27.52 9.90 -0.14
CA VAL A 21 -28.37 10.00 -1.33
C VAL A 21 -29.23 11.27 -1.19
N PRO A 22 -29.27 12.17 -2.20
CA PRO A 22 -30.16 13.33 -2.16
C PRO A 22 -31.63 12.90 -2.07
N ALA A 23 -32.41 13.53 -1.18
CA ALA A 23 -33.84 13.23 -0.99
C ALA A 23 -34.73 13.60 -2.20
N LYS A 24 -34.19 14.27 -3.22
CA LYS A 24 -34.91 14.63 -4.45
C LYS A 24 -34.19 13.99 -5.65
N PRO A 25 -34.89 13.24 -6.51
CA PRO A 25 -34.29 12.71 -7.73
C PRO A 25 -33.81 13.87 -8.60
N ALA A 26 -32.52 13.88 -8.92
CA ALA A 26 -32.02 14.77 -9.96
C ALA A 26 -32.67 14.37 -11.28
N ARG A 27 -33.10 15.34 -12.10
CA ARG A 27 -33.67 15.12 -13.45
C ARG A 27 -32.66 14.55 -14.46
N THR A 28 -31.50 14.10 -14.00
CA THR A 28 -30.41 13.54 -14.79
C THR A 28 -30.44 12.02 -14.66
N VAL A 29 -30.43 11.32 -15.80
CA VAL A 29 -30.45 9.84 -15.94
C VAL A 29 -29.27 9.14 -15.23
N ILE A 30 -28.29 9.90 -14.75
CA ILE A 30 -27.08 9.41 -14.08
C ILE A 30 -27.30 9.48 -12.57
N HIS A 31 -27.45 8.32 -11.92
CA HIS A 31 -27.59 8.23 -10.47
C HIS A 31 -26.32 8.79 -9.78
N PRO A 32 -26.41 9.65 -8.74
CA PRO A 32 -25.23 10.26 -8.10
C PRO A 32 -24.23 9.24 -7.52
N SER A 33 -24.63 7.99 -7.29
CA SER A 33 -23.71 6.90 -6.91
C SER A 33 -22.89 6.31 -8.06
N SER A 34 -23.12 6.71 -9.31
CA SER A 34 -22.42 6.16 -10.49
C SER A 34 -21.13 6.93 -10.82
N SER A 35 -20.81 7.99 -10.09
CA SER A 35 -19.54 8.69 -10.26
C SER A 35 -18.41 7.89 -9.59
N PRO A 36 -17.34 7.53 -10.32
CA PRO A 36 -16.23 6.79 -9.73
C PRO A 36 -15.65 7.59 -8.57
N CYS A 37 -15.28 6.90 -7.50
CA CYS A 37 -14.53 7.46 -6.39
C CYS A 37 -13.17 6.79 -6.34
N PHE A 38 -12.14 7.55 -6.00
CA PHE A 38 -10.78 7.02 -5.88
C PHE A 38 -10.06 7.71 -4.72
N CYS A 39 -9.03 7.06 -4.19
CA CYS A 39 -8.14 7.69 -3.22
C CYS A 39 -6.69 7.69 -3.67
N LYS A 40 -5.94 8.70 -3.19
CA LYS A 40 -4.48 8.74 -3.24
C LYS A 40 -3.94 8.48 -1.83
N ILE A 41 -3.22 7.38 -1.68
CA ILE A 41 -2.64 6.88 -0.42
C ILE A 41 -1.16 7.27 -0.40
N LYS A 42 -0.73 7.97 0.65
CA LYS A 42 0.61 8.54 0.76
C LYS A 42 1.26 8.19 2.10
N LEU A 43 2.46 7.64 2.01
CA LEU A 43 3.39 7.48 3.13
C LEU A 43 4.64 8.33 2.86
N LYS A 44 5.17 9.01 3.88
CA LYS A 44 6.37 9.84 3.74
C LYS A 44 7.54 8.99 3.24
N GLY A 45 8.26 9.44 2.21
CA GLY A 45 9.40 8.71 1.64
C GLY A 45 9.05 7.66 0.59
N PHE A 46 7.76 7.42 0.32
CA PHE A 46 7.31 6.42 -0.66
C PHE A 46 6.50 7.06 -1.79
N ALA A 47 6.48 6.40 -2.95
CA ALA A 47 5.64 6.79 -4.07
C ALA A 47 4.15 6.70 -3.67
N PRO A 48 3.33 7.73 -3.97
CA PRO A 48 1.89 7.67 -3.77
C PRO A 48 1.25 6.53 -4.57
N GLN A 49 0.32 5.81 -3.96
CA GLN A 49 -0.48 4.77 -4.62
C GLN A 49 -1.92 5.26 -4.79
N THR A 50 -2.57 4.89 -5.90
CA THR A 50 -3.95 5.29 -6.20
C THR A 50 -4.81 4.05 -6.32
N ALA A 51 -5.99 4.08 -5.70
CA ALA A 51 -6.93 2.97 -5.73
C ALA A 51 -8.36 3.48 -5.98
N VAL A 52 -9.15 2.68 -6.68
CA VAL A 52 -10.60 2.89 -6.82
C VAL A 52 -11.27 2.52 -5.51
N ILE A 53 -12.28 3.29 -5.09
CA ILE A 53 -13.05 3.02 -3.89
C ILE A 53 -14.39 2.45 -4.32
N PRO A 54 -14.76 1.23 -3.87
CA PRO A 54 -16.08 0.70 -4.15
C PRO A 54 -17.13 1.53 -3.40
N TYR A 55 -18.20 1.88 -4.10
CA TYR A 55 -19.38 2.49 -3.51
C TYR A 55 -20.21 1.40 -2.84
N ILE A 56 -20.62 1.64 -1.59
CA ILE A 56 -21.49 0.72 -0.85
C ILE A 56 -22.80 1.44 -0.54
N PRO A 57 -23.94 0.94 -1.05
CA PRO A 57 -25.25 1.47 -0.69
C PRO A 57 -25.45 1.49 0.83
N PRO A 58 -26.18 2.47 1.38
CA PRO A 58 -26.33 2.65 2.83
C PRO A 58 -26.95 1.43 3.54
N GLU A 59 -27.75 0.62 2.82
CA GLU A 59 -28.43 -0.57 3.35
C GLU A 59 -27.54 -1.82 3.47
N ASN A 60 -26.31 -1.78 2.94
CA ASN A 60 -25.43 -2.94 2.93
C ASN A 60 -24.52 -2.99 4.18
N ASN A 61 -24.47 -4.15 4.83
CA ASN A 61 -23.57 -4.42 5.95
C ASN A 61 -22.17 -4.72 5.41
N PHE A 62 -21.26 -3.74 5.53
CA PHE A 62 -19.85 -3.89 5.17
C PHE A 62 -18.96 -3.66 6.39
N PRO A 63 -17.86 -4.42 6.56
CA PRO A 63 -17.44 -5.57 5.74
C PRO A 63 -18.23 -6.86 6.07
N ASP A 64 -18.51 -7.67 5.05
CA ASP A 64 -19.08 -9.01 5.26
C ASP A 64 -17.97 -9.94 5.77
N ALA A 65 -18.22 -10.68 6.85
CA ALA A 65 -17.19 -11.40 7.62
C ALA A 65 -16.49 -12.53 6.85
N GLY A 66 -16.94 -12.84 5.63
CA GLY A 66 -16.37 -13.84 4.73
C GLY A 66 -15.74 -13.30 3.43
N GLN A 67 -15.70 -11.98 3.20
CA GLN A 67 -15.12 -11.46 1.95
C GLN A 67 -13.57 -11.39 2.00
N PRO A 68 -12.88 -11.73 0.89
CA PRO A 68 -11.43 -11.58 0.78
C PRO A 68 -11.02 -10.13 1.03
N GLN A 69 -9.96 -9.92 1.83
CA GLN A 69 -9.43 -8.59 2.06
C GLN A 69 -8.88 -8.00 0.76
N THR A 70 -9.53 -6.97 0.23
CA THR A 70 -9.09 -6.29 -0.99
C THR A 70 -7.99 -5.28 -0.63
N LEU A 71 -6.82 -5.41 -1.28
CA LEU A 71 -5.69 -4.51 -1.07
C LEU A 71 -5.76 -3.32 -2.02
N ALA A 72 -5.65 -2.13 -1.46
CA ALA A 72 -5.62 -0.86 -2.17
C ALA A 72 -4.21 -0.26 -2.27
N ALA A 73 -3.36 -0.52 -1.27
CA ALA A 73 -1.95 -0.17 -1.31
C ALA A 73 -1.11 -1.08 -0.42
N THR A 74 0.16 -1.24 -0.79
CA THR A 74 1.16 -1.97 -0.01
C THR A 74 2.47 -1.19 -0.01
N PHE A 75 3.01 -0.92 1.18
CA PHE A 75 4.34 -0.34 1.37
C PHE A 75 5.23 -1.37 2.06
N HIS A 76 6.42 -1.58 1.53
CA HIS A 76 7.42 -2.45 2.14
C HIS A 76 8.47 -1.56 2.78
N LEU A 77 8.57 -1.65 4.10
CA LEU A 77 9.47 -0.85 4.91
C LEU A 77 10.68 -1.72 5.23
N SER A 78 11.87 -1.28 4.82
CA SER A 78 13.11 -1.90 5.31
C SER A 78 13.38 -1.51 6.76
N LYS A 79 14.35 -2.18 7.38
CA LYS A 79 14.85 -1.78 8.70
C LYS A 79 15.27 -0.31 8.73
N GLU A 80 15.96 0.16 7.69
CA GLU A 80 16.39 1.56 7.60
C GLU A 80 15.20 2.51 7.51
N ASP A 81 14.12 2.14 6.82
CA ASP A 81 12.89 2.94 6.76
C ASP A 81 12.24 3.03 8.14
N ILE A 82 12.13 1.91 8.86
CA ILE A 82 11.57 1.84 10.21
C ILE A 82 12.38 2.70 11.19
N ASP A 83 13.70 2.76 11.04
CA ASP A 83 14.58 3.59 11.88
C ASP A 83 14.57 5.08 11.52
N ARG A 84 14.22 5.43 10.26
CA ARG A 84 14.27 6.80 9.73
C ARG A 84 12.92 7.53 9.77
N LEU A 85 11.83 6.81 9.50
CA LEU A 85 10.48 7.36 9.39
C LEU A 85 9.94 7.98 10.69
N PRO A 86 10.03 7.31 11.87
CA PRO A 86 9.81 7.94 13.16
C PRO A 86 11.04 8.82 13.43
N GLY A 87 10.97 10.08 13.01
CA GLY A 87 12.14 10.95 13.03
C GLY A 87 12.80 11.00 14.41
N LYS A 88 14.12 10.88 14.47
CA LYS A 88 14.94 10.84 15.70
C LYS A 88 15.03 12.20 16.44
N SER A 89 14.26 13.20 16.02
CA SER A 89 14.33 14.55 16.55
C SER A 89 13.21 14.80 17.53
N ILE A 90 13.50 15.55 18.60
CA ILE A 90 12.53 16.05 19.58
C ILE A 90 11.45 16.93 18.87
N PHE A 91 11.76 17.43 17.66
CA PHE A 91 10.85 18.18 16.79
C PHE A 91 10.23 17.34 15.65
N ALA A 92 10.54 16.04 15.56
CA ALA A 92 9.99 15.19 14.51
C ALA A 92 8.52 14.88 14.80
N GLY A 93 7.63 15.45 13.99
CA GLY A 93 6.21 15.16 14.06
C GLY A 93 5.89 13.67 13.88
N LYS A 94 4.77 13.23 14.47
CA LYS A 94 4.24 11.86 14.36
C LYS A 94 4.17 11.41 12.88
N LEU A 95 4.48 10.14 12.61
CA LEU A 95 4.33 9.53 11.29
C LEU A 95 2.84 9.30 10.99
N PHE A 96 2.41 9.66 9.78
CA PHE A 96 1.03 9.45 9.34
C PHE A 96 0.98 8.85 7.94
N LEU A 97 0.10 7.88 7.76
CA LEU A 97 -0.45 7.51 6.46
C LEU A 97 -1.55 8.51 6.10
N LYS A 98 -1.44 9.16 4.93
CA LYS A 98 -2.41 10.16 4.46
C LYS A 98 -3.20 9.61 3.28
N ILE A 99 -4.51 9.54 3.41
CA ILE A 99 -5.43 9.08 2.37
C ILE A 99 -6.29 10.28 1.93
N HIS A 100 -6.15 10.70 0.68
CA HIS A 100 -6.99 11.75 0.10
C HIS A 100 -8.05 11.10 -0.76
N ILE A 101 -9.31 11.43 -0.53
CA ILE A 101 -10.48 10.81 -1.16
C ILE A 101 -11.05 11.78 -2.18
N PHE A 102 -11.33 11.29 -3.38
CA PHE A 102 -11.82 12.08 -4.49
C PHE A 102 -13.09 11.46 -5.07
N THR A 103 -14.00 12.32 -5.51
CA THR A 103 -15.16 11.98 -6.34
C THR A 103 -14.90 12.43 -7.77
N GLY A 104 -15.26 11.63 -8.77
CA GLY A 104 -15.03 11.92 -10.18
C GLY A 104 -13.97 11.01 -10.81
N ARG A 105 -13.69 11.22 -12.10
CA ARG A 105 -12.78 10.34 -12.85
C ARG A 105 -11.32 10.56 -12.44
N THR A 106 -10.54 9.50 -12.55
CA THR A 106 -9.08 9.57 -12.42
C THR A 106 -8.49 10.02 -13.75
N GLY A 107 -7.75 11.14 -13.76
CA GLY A 107 -7.04 11.63 -14.96
C GLY A 107 -7.39 13.07 -15.34
N ALA A 108 -6.68 13.58 -16.36
CA ALA A 108 -6.98 14.86 -16.99
C ALA A 108 -7.55 14.60 -18.38
N THR A 109 -8.78 15.01 -18.62
CA THR A 109 -9.34 15.07 -19.98
C THR A 109 -9.24 16.54 -20.40
N CYS A 110 -8.54 16.82 -21.51
CA CYS A 110 -8.36 18.19 -22.02
C CYS A 110 -7.69 19.18 -21.04
N GLY A 111 -6.76 18.71 -20.19
CA GLY A 111 -6.01 19.58 -19.28
C GLY A 111 -6.71 19.96 -17.96
N VAL A 112 -7.93 19.47 -17.72
CA VAL A 112 -8.67 19.71 -16.47
C VAL A 112 -8.61 18.46 -15.58
N ASN A 113 -8.13 18.61 -14.34
CA ASN A 113 -8.15 17.55 -13.33
C ASN A 113 -9.61 17.13 -13.04
N SER A 114 -9.96 15.87 -13.32
CA SER A 114 -11.37 15.43 -13.33
C SER A 114 -11.93 14.91 -11.98
N GLY A 115 -11.18 15.06 -10.88
CA GLY A 115 -11.58 14.61 -9.54
C GLY A 115 -11.65 15.74 -8.51
N ARG A 116 -12.78 15.87 -7.81
CA ARG A 116 -12.99 16.81 -6.69
C ARG A 116 -12.63 16.13 -5.37
N ILE A 117 -11.89 16.82 -4.49
CA ILE A 117 -11.58 16.29 -3.16
C ILE A 117 -12.84 16.22 -2.30
N LEU A 118 -13.12 15.04 -1.77
CA LEU A 118 -14.20 14.79 -0.80
C LEU A 118 -13.69 14.98 0.63
N GLY A 119 -12.49 14.49 0.92
CA GLY A 119 -11.94 14.53 2.27
C GLY A 119 -10.56 13.92 2.38
N LYS A 120 -10.05 13.90 3.61
CA LYS A 120 -8.74 13.37 3.95
C LYS A 120 -8.82 12.59 5.25
N VAL A 121 -8.23 11.41 5.27
CA VAL A 121 -8.02 10.59 6.48
C VAL A 121 -6.52 10.55 6.77
N CYS A 122 -6.15 10.76 8.04
CA CYS A 122 -4.76 10.64 8.50
C CYS A 122 -4.72 9.56 9.59
N VAL A 123 -4.02 8.45 9.31
CA VAL A 123 -3.85 7.36 10.27
C VAL A 123 -2.47 7.49 10.92
N PRO A 124 -2.36 7.72 12.24
CA PRO A 124 -1.08 7.74 12.93
C PRO A 124 -0.45 6.34 12.89
N LEU A 125 0.86 6.29 12.65
CA LEU A 125 1.61 5.04 12.60
C LEU A 125 2.66 5.03 13.70
N ASP A 126 2.54 4.07 14.62
CA ASP A 126 3.62 3.67 15.54
C ASP A 126 4.23 2.37 15.04
N LEU A 127 5.38 2.45 14.39
CA LEU A 127 6.04 1.29 13.80
C LEU A 127 6.77 0.42 14.84
N LYS A 128 6.78 0.80 16.11
CA LYS A 128 7.49 0.07 17.16
C LYS A 128 6.97 -1.36 17.29
N GLY A 129 7.87 -2.34 17.16
CA GLY A 129 7.56 -3.77 17.31
C GLY A 129 6.79 -4.39 16.13
N THR A 130 6.58 -3.66 15.03
CA THR A 130 5.92 -4.21 13.83
C THR A 130 6.77 -5.26 13.10
N GLU A 131 8.08 -5.29 13.35
CA GLU A 131 9.00 -6.32 12.84
C GLU A 131 8.76 -7.71 13.46
N THR A 132 8.12 -7.79 14.63
CA THR A 132 7.95 -9.05 15.37
C THR A 132 6.50 -9.51 15.46
N ARG A 133 5.53 -8.63 15.21
CA ARG A 133 4.10 -8.97 15.24
C ARG A 133 3.29 -8.06 14.33
N ALA A 134 2.14 -8.57 13.92
CA ALA A 134 1.15 -7.76 13.22
C ALA A 134 0.52 -6.71 14.13
N VAL A 135 0.25 -5.52 13.57
CA VAL A 135 -0.38 -4.39 14.25
C VAL A 135 -1.44 -3.79 13.34
N VAL A 136 -2.65 -3.61 13.86
CA VAL A 136 -3.73 -2.89 13.17
C VAL A 136 -3.75 -1.46 13.67
N PHE A 137 -3.51 -0.49 12.78
CA PHE A 137 -3.53 0.93 13.12
C PHE A 137 -4.93 1.53 13.05
N HIS A 138 -5.73 1.04 12.12
CA HIS A 138 -7.12 1.47 11.95
C HIS A 138 -7.93 0.37 11.27
N ASN A 139 -9.14 0.14 11.74
CA ASN A 139 -10.10 -0.75 11.09
C ASN A 139 -11.51 -0.26 11.36
N GLY A 140 -12.13 0.39 10.37
CA GLY A 140 -13.50 0.84 10.52
C GLY A 140 -13.83 2.12 9.75
N TRP A 141 -15.05 2.59 10.01
CA TRP A 141 -15.63 3.77 9.39
C TRP A 141 -15.08 5.06 9.99
N THR A 142 -14.75 6.02 9.12
CA THR A 142 -14.32 7.38 9.46
C THR A 142 -15.19 8.38 8.71
N ALA A 143 -15.65 9.41 9.40
CA ALA A 143 -16.46 10.46 8.79
C ALA A 143 -15.60 11.32 7.84
N VAL A 144 -16.09 11.59 6.64
CA VAL A 144 -15.38 12.35 5.59
C VAL A 144 -16.32 13.30 4.84
N GLY A 145 -15.77 14.41 4.37
CA GLY A 145 -16.56 15.48 3.73
C GLY A 145 -17.36 16.30 4.73
N LYS A 146 -17.87 17.45 4.27
CA LYS A 146 -18.76 18.32 5.02
C LYS A 146 -19.98 18.64 4.17
N ASP A 147 -21.17 18.59 4.76
CA ASP A 147 -22.38 19.09 4.13
C ASP A 147 -22.47 20.62 4.24
N ALA A 148 -23.55 21.21 3.73
CA ALA A 148 -23.78 22.65 3.76
C ALA A 148 -23.89 23.23 5.19
N LYS A 149 -24.12 22.39 6.20
CA LYS A 149 -24.22 22.77 7.62
C LYS A 149 -22.91 22.47 8.39
N GLY A 150 -21.88 21.96 7.70
CA GLY A 150 -20.59 21.62 8.28
C GLY A 150 -20.55 20.26 8.98
N SER A 151 -21.65 19.50 9.00
CA SER A 151 -21.68 18.12 9.52
C SER A 151 -21.03 17.14 8.55
N PRO A 152 -20.49 16.01 9.04
CA PRO A 152 -19.89 15.01 8.16
C PRO A 152 -20.94 14.44 7.21
N ALA A 153 -20.72 14.61 5.91
CA ALA A 153 -21.67 14.18 4.89
C ALA A 153 -21.56 12.68 4.61
N SER A 154 -20.34 12.14 4.56
CA SER A 154 -20.06 10.79 4.08
C SER A 154 -19.25 9.98 5.10
N GLN A 155 -19.21 8.66 4.92
CA GLN A 155 -18.38 7.77 5.72
C GLN A 155 -17.45 6.95 4.83
N PHE A 156 -16.19 6.80 5.25
CA PHE A 156 -15.16 6.05 4.56
C PHE A 156 -14.64 4.92 5.45
N HIS A 157 -14.73 3.68 4.98
CA HIS A 157 -14.13 2.54 5.65
C HIS A 157 -12.71 2.32 5.12
N VAL A 158 -11.78 1.97 6.02
CA VAL A 158 -10.45 1.50 5.66
C VAL A 158 -9.91 0.56 6.72
N ASN A 159 -9.10 -0.40 6.29
CA ASN A 159 -8.22 -1.20 7.14
C ASN A 159 -6.77 -0.79 6.87
N VAL A 160 -6.01 -0.48 7.91
CA VAL A 160 -4.58 -0.18 7.85
C VAL A 160 -3.85 -1.09 8.84
N ARG A 161 -2.98 -1.94 8.32
CA ARG A 161 -2.27 -2.97 9.10
C ARG A 161 -0.81 -3.04 8.70
N ALA A 162 0.08 -3.24 9.66
CA ALA A 162 1.46 -3.66 9.43
C ALA A 162 1.65 -5.10 9.89
N GLU A 163 2.51 -5.83 9.19
CA GLU A 163 2.95 -7.17 9.61
C GLU A 163 4.41 -7.44 9.26
N PRO A 164 5.08 -8.34 10.00
CA PRO A 164 6.40 -8.82 9.62
C PRO A 164 6.36 -9.43 8.22
N ASP A 165 7.34 -9.07 7.40
CA ASP A 165 7.56 -9.54 6.03
C ASP A 165 9.01 -10.05 5.95
N PRO A 166 9.35 -11.17 6.62
CA PRO A 166 10.73 -11.64 6.66
C PRO A 166 11.21 -11.98 5.25
N ARG A 167 12.33 -11.36 4.84
CA ARG A 167 12.94 -11.60 3.53
C ARG A 167 14.37 -12.05 3.70
N PHE A 168 14.75 -12.97 2.84
CA PHE A 168 16.16 -13.31 2.66
C PHE A 168 16.72 -12.46 1.53
N VAL A 169 17.77 -11.71 1.86
CA VAL A 169 18.52 -10.92 0.88
C VAL A 169 19.83 -11.64 0.62
N PHE A 170 20.08 -11.90 -0.66
CA PHE A 170 21.33 -12.49 -1.13
C PHE A 170 22.19 -11.39 -1.71
N GLN A 171 23.29 -11.08 -1.02
CA GLN A 171 24.29 -10.13 -1.50
C GLN A 171 25.56 -10.88 -1.91
N PHE A 172 26.06 -10.54 -3.09
CA PHE A 172 27.26 -11.08 -3.70
C PHE A 172 28.32 -9.97 -3.81
N ASP A 173 29.57 -10.30 -3.48
CA ASP A 173 30.71 -9.37 -3.54
C ASP A 173 31.31 -9.31 -4.95
N GLY A 174 30.45 -9.14 -5.96
CA GLY A 174 30.81 -9.19 -7.37
C GLY A 174 29.64 -9.66 -8.24
N GLU A 175 29.84 -9.62 -9.55
CA GLU A 175 28.89 -10.21 -10.49
C GLU A 175 28.90 -11.74 -10.32
N PRO A 176 27.74 -12.39 -10.12
CA PRO A 176 27.67 -13.83 -9.94
C PRO A 176 28.07 -14.56 -11.24
N GLU A 177 28.91 -15.58 -11.12
CA GLU A 177 29.39 -16.39 -12.25
C GLU A 177 28.27 -17.21 -12.91
N CYS A 178 27.21 -17.53 -12.15
CA CYS A 178 26.08 -18.30 -12.61
C CYS A 178 24.75 -17.84 -12.01
N SER A 179 23.66 -18.21 -12.69
CA SER A 179 22.29 -17.98 -12.26
C SER A 179 21.96 -18.80 -11.00
N PRO A 180 21.53 -18.19 -9.88
CA PRO A 180 21.27 -18.89 -8.64
C PRO A 180 20.02 -19.73 -8.80
N GLN A 181 20.12 -20.96 -8.30
CA GLN A 181 19.02 -21.91 -8.21
C GLN A 181 18.67 -22.11 -6.75
N VAL A 182 17.40 -21.94 -6.43
CA VAL A 182 16.88 -22.17 -5.08
C VAL A 182 16.22 -23.54 -5.05
N PHE A 183 16.69 -24.38 -4.14
CA PHE A 183 16.13 -25.70 -3.89
C PHE A 183 15.36 -25.71 -2.58
N GLN A 184 14.14 -26.23 -2.61
CA GLN A 184 13.43 -26.66 -1.41
C GLN A 184 13.98 -28.03 -1.00
N ILE A 185 14.45 -28.13 0.25
CA ILE A 185 15.00 -29.37 0.82
C ILE A 185 14.01 -29.91 1.85
N ARG A 186 13.55 -31.15 1.65
CA ARG A 186 12.69 -31.87 2.62
C ARG A 186 13.25 -33.28 2.82
N GLY A 187 14.02 -33.46 3.89
CA GLY A 187 14.83 -34.67 4.09
C GLY A 187 15.85 -34.82 2.95
N ASN A 188 15.81 -35.94 2.23
CA ASN A 188 16.69 -36.21 1.09
C ASN A 188 16.17 -35.66 -0.25
N ILE A 189 14.96 -35.09 -0.28
CA ILE A 189 14.36 -34.55 -1.50
C ILE A 189 14.86 -33.11 -1.71
N ARG A 190 15.42 -32.84 -2.89
CA ARG A 190 15.83 -31.49 -3.33
C ARG A 190 15.01 -31.10 -4.56
N GLN A 191 14.04 -30.22 -4.39
CA GLN A 191 13.18 -29.73 -5.48
C GLN A 191 13.58 -28.32 -5.89
N PRO A 192 13.92 -28.06 -7.17
CA PRO A 192 14.16 -26.70 -7.63
C PRO A 192 12.85 -25.92 -7.59
N VAL A 193 12.83 -24.81 -6.85
CA VAL A 193 11.64 -23.95 -6.69
C VAL A 193 11.79 -22.59 -7.35
N PHE A 194 13.02 -22.18 -7.67
CA PHE A 194 13.26 -20.92 -8.38
C PHE A 194 14.60 -20.91 -9.11
N THR A 195 14.65 -20.26 -10.28
CA THR A 195 15.89 -19.93 -10.99
C THR A 195 15.84 -18.47 -11.39
N CYS A 196 16.76 -17.64 -10.92
CA CYS A 196 16.96 -16.28 -11.46
C CYS A 196 17.82 -16.39 -12.71
N ASN A 197 17.35 -15.94 -13.89
CA ASN A 197 18.23 -15.84 -15.06
C ASN A 197 18.98 -14.50 -15.05
N PHE A 198 20.29 -14.53 -14.81
CA PHE A 198 21.16 -13.39 -14.98
C PHE A 198 21.48 -13.18 -16.47
N SER A 199 20.88 -12.15 -17.08
CA SER A 199 21.21 -11.77 -18.46
C SER A 199 22.25 -10.66 -18.49
N PHE A 200 23.42 -10.96 -19.05
CA PHE A 200 24.51 -10.01 -19.24
C PHE A 200 24.23 -9.13 -20.46
N ARG A 201 24.04 -7.82 -20.26
CA ARG A 201 24.25 -6.84 -21.34
C ARG A 201 25.71 -6.40 -21.28
N SER A 202 26.54 -7.03 -22.09
CA SER A 202 27.89 -6.55 -22.35
C SER A 202 27.79 -5.23 -23.12
N THR A 203 27.80 -4.11 -22.42
CA THR A 203 28.14 -2.82 -23.03
C THR A 203 29.43 -2.39 -22.39
N GLY A 204 30.51 -2.57 -23.13
CA GLY A 204 31.80 -2.01 -22.79
C GLY A 204 31.65 -0.51 -22.61
N ASP A 205 31.72 -0.05 -21.38
CA ASP A 205 32.35 1.23 -21.11
C ASP A 205 32.83 1.31 -19.67
N ARG A 206 33.99 1.94 -19.54
CA ARG A 206 34.73 2.15 -18.29
C ARG A 206 33.90 3.07 -17.40
N HIS A 207 33.45 2.59 -16.25
CA HIS A 207 33.46 3.32 -14.98
C HIS A 207 33.03 2.38 -13.86
N GLN A 208 33.94 2.14 -12.92
CA GLN A 208 33.68 1.38 -11.71
C GLN A 208 32.57 2.07 -10.89
N ARG A 209 31.37 1.51 -10.94
CA ARG A 209 30.36 1.66 -9.90
C ARG A 209 29.90 0.27 -9.55
N SER A 210 30.04 -0.11 -8.28
CA SER A 210 29.55 -1.36 -7.72
C SER A 210 28.09 -1.54 -8.13
N ARG A 211 27.83 -2.47 -9.06
CA ARG A 211 26.48 -2.82 -9.50
C ARG A 211 25.97 -3.83 -8.49
N TRP A 212 25.03 -3.42 -7.67
CA TRP A 212 24.38 -4.30 -6.71
C TRP A 212 23.12 -4.86 -7.36
N VAL A 213 22.98 -6.17 -7.39
CA VAL A 213 21.72 -6.82 -7.76
C VAL A 213 21.08 -7.36 -6.48
N ILE A 214 19.94 -6.79 -6.10
CA ILE A 214 19.17 -7.21 -4.92
C ILE A 214 17.99 -8.05 -5.42
N PHE A 215 17.94 -9.32 -5.00
CA PHE A 215 16.74 -10.15 -5.12
C PHE A 215 16.08 -10.28 -3.75
N SER A 216 14.77 -10.10 -3.72
CA SER A 216 13.92 -10.43 -2.58
C SER A 216 13.02 -11.58 -2.99
N LEU A 217 13.23 -12.75 -2.39
CA LEU A 217 12.33 -13.88 -2.57
C LEU A 217 11.31 -13.87 -1.42
N LEU A 218 10.02 -13.78 -1.75
CA LEU A 218 8.95 -14.13 -0.81
C LEU A 218 8.84 -15.65 -0.80
N PHE A 219 9.18 -16.27 0.33
CA PHE A 219 8.89 -17.68 0.56
C PHE A 219 7.52 -17.75 1.24
N PRO A 220 6.50 -18.38 0.63
CA PRO A 220 5.31 -18.78 1.35
C PRO A 220 5.72 -19.96 2.24
N PHE A 221 6.04 -19.69 3.50
CA PHE A 221 6.09 -20.73 4.53
C PHE A 221 4.69 -20.92 5.11
#